data_AF-A0A1Y1LSF8-F1
#
_entry.id   AF-A0A1Y1LSF8-F1
#
_cell.length_a   1.000
_cell.length_b   1.000
_cell.length_c   1.000
_cell.angle_alpha   90.00
_cell.angle_beta   90.00
_cell.angle_gamma   90.00
#
_symmetry.space_group_name_H-M   'P 1'
#
loop_
_entity.id
_entity.type
_entity.pdbx_description
1 polymer ?
#
loop_
_entity_poly.entity_id
_entity_poly.type
_entity_poly.pdbx_seq_one_letter_code
_entity_poly.pdbx_strand_id
1 'polypeptide(L)'
;VDVGEDMVSMTTIGACLVDWTDPRKCYTPGAALDTEKKNVNGDIHLRLGQDIMDKLRSNVNKEEKKLVAGLLGKLHISPGSSEAMIRDLYADVSEAVEEGLLSDATSRNALYKIHVSLGKIVNTLDEQQPS
;
A
#
# COMPACT_ATOMS: atom_id res chain seq x y z
N VAL A 1 35.36 11.88 2.13
CA VAL A 1 33.99 11.62 1.67
C VAL A 1 33.15 11.42 2.90
N ASP A 2 32.26 12.37 3.18
CA ASP A 2 31.29 12.25 4.27
C ASP A 2 30.21 11.25 3.81
N VAL A 3 30.07 10.15 4.55
CA VAL A 3 29.18 9.04 4.19
C VAL A 3 27.73 9.51 4.06
N GLY A 4 27.34 10.59 4.75
CA GLY A 4 25.99 11.17 4.70
C GLY A 4 25.64 11.84 3.37
N GLU A 5 26.61 12.36 2.60
CA GLU A 5 26.36 12.99 1.30
C GLU A 5 26.18 11.97 0.17
N ASP A 6 26.74 10.76 0.31
CA ASP A 6 26.64 9.68 -0.68
C ASP A 6 25.38 8.81 -0.50
N MET A 7 24.65 8.96 0.61
CA MET A 7 23.44 8.17 0.85
C MET A 7 22.25 8.69 0.04
N VAL A 8 21.68 7.79 -0.76
CA VAL A 8 20.41 8.01 -1.46
C VAL A 8 19.31 8.34 -0.44
N SER A 9 18.42 9.29 -0.77
CA SER A 9 17.36 9.72 0.15
C SER A 9 16.49 8.55 0.63
N MET A 10 16.05 8.58 1.89
CA MET A 10 15.15 7.55 2.44
C MET A 10 13.85 7.43 1.64
N THR A 11 13.38 8.53 1.05
CA THR A 11 12.21 8.54 0.15
C THR A 11 12.45 7.70 -1.11
N THR A 12 13.65 7.80 -1.69
CA THR A 12 14.05 7.02 -2.85
C THR A 12 14.23 5.55 -2.48
N ILE A 13 14.90 5.25 -1.37
CA ILE A 13 15.06 3.87 -0.88
C ILE A 13 13.69 3.23 -0.66
N GLY A 14 12.78 3.90 0.05
CA GLY A 14 11.42 3.40 0.25
C GLY A 14 10.64 3.20 -1.07
N ALA A 15 10.86 4.07 -2.06
CA ALA A 15 10.28 3.87 -3.40
C ALA A 15 10.82 2.61 -4.07
N CYS A 16 12.14 2.37 -4.01
CA CYS A 16 12.76 1.17 -4.56
C CYS A 16 12.27 -0.11 -3.88
N LEU A 17 12.07 -0.09 -2.57
CA LEU A 17 11.53 -1.24 -1.84
C LEU A 17 10.12 -1.59 -2.29
N VAL A 18 9.23 -0.60 -2.41
CA VAL A 18 7.87 -0.82 -2.96
C VAL A 18 7.94 -1.33 -4.41
N ASP A 19 8.89 -0.82 -5.19
CA ASP A 19 9.09 -1.23 -6.58
C ASP A 19 9.52 -2.71 -6.70
N TRP A 20 10.42 -3.16 -5.84
CA TRP A 20 10.90 -4.55 -5.80
C TRP A 20 9.86 -5.53 -5.28
N THR A 21 8.93 -5.08 -4.43
CA THR A 21 7.82 -5.90 -3.96
C THR A 21 6.62 -5.89 -4.90
N ASP A 22 6.63 -5.12 -5.99
CA ASP A 22 5.48 -4.99 -6.88
C ASP A 22 5.20 -6.30 -7.64
N PRO A 23 4.07 -6.98 -7.38
CA PRO A 23 3.77 -8.28 -7.98
C PRO A 23 3.61 -8.19 -9.50
N ARG A 24 3.34 -7.00 -10.05
CA ARG A 24 3.24 -6.77 -11.50
C ARG A 24 4.59 -6.80 -12.20
N LYS A 25 5.69 -6.75 -11.43
CA LYS A 25 7.08 -6.80 -11.92
C LYS A 25 7.71 -8.17 -11.77
N CYS A 26 7.00 -9.14 -11.20
CA CYS A 26 7.44 -10.52 -11.16
C CYS A 26 7.53 -11.09 -12.58
N TYR A 27 8.72 -11.59 -12.95
CA TYR A 27 8.89 -12.30 -14.21
C TYR A 27 8.12 -13.61 -14.19
N THR A 28 7.23 -13.79 -15.16
CA THR A 28 6.49 -15.04 -15.35
C THR A 28 6.83 -15.59 -16.74
N PRO A 29 7.54 -16.73 -16.83
CA PRO A 29 7.84 -17.36 -18.12
C PRO A 29 6.53 -17.67 -18.87
N GLY A 30 6.40 -17.16 -20.10
CA GLY A 30 5.25 -17.44 -20.97
C GLY A 30 4.01 -16.57 -20.76
N ALA A 31 4.02 -15.60 -19.84
CA ALA A 31 2.91 -14.65 -19.69
C ALA A 31 2.86 -13.67 -20.89
N ALA A 32 1.67 -13.50 -21.48
CA ALA A 32 1.44 -12.50 -22.53
C ALA A 32 1.65 -11.09 -21.97
N LEU A 33 2.32 -10.22 -22.73
CA LEU A 33 3.02 -9.03 -22.23
C LEU A 33 2.14 -7.97 -21.50
N ASP A 34 0.82 -7.96 -21.64
CA ASP A 34 0.02 -6.80 -21.18
C ASP A 34 -1.33 -7.05 -20.47
N THR A 35 -1.98 -8.23 -20.60
CA THR A 35 -3.37 -8.37 -20.12
C THR A 35 -3.51 -8.91 -18.70
N GLU A 36 -2.50 -9.60 -18.17
CA GLU A 36 -2.60 -10.28 -16.87
C GLU A 36 -2.18 -9.42 -15.66
N LYS A 37 -1.54 -8.26 -15.89
CA LYS A 37 -0.93 -7.45 -14.83
C LYS A 37 -1.92 -6.77 -13.86
N LYS A 38 -3.22 -6.80 -14.14
CA LYS A 38 -4.25 -6.20 -13.26
C LYS A 38 -4.87 -7.18 -12.26
N ASN A 39 -4.76 -8.49 -12.51
CA ASN A 39 -5.36 -9.54 -11.69
C ASN A 39 -4.29 -10.44 -11.03
N VAL A 40 -3.03 -9.98 -11.00
CA VAL A 40 -1.96 -10.68 -10.28
C VAL A 40 -2.29 -10.68 -8.79
N ASN A 41 -1.95 -11.75 -8.07
CA ASN A 41 -2.07 -11.77 -6.62
C ASN A 41 -1.30 -10.58 -6.02
N GLY A 42 -2.00 -9.71 -5.28
CA GLY A 42 -1.48 -8.49 -4.68
C GLY A 42 -1.11 -8.62 -3.20
N ASP A 43 -1.14 -9.82 -2.62
CA ASP A 43 -1.04 -10.07 -1.17
C ASP A 43 0.23 -9.49 -0.57
N ILE A 44 1.34 -9.52 -1.31
CA ILE A 44 2.60 -8.95 -0.84
C ILE A 44 2.51 -7.45 -0.55
N HIS A 45 1.74 -6.72 -1.36
CA HIS A 45 1.50 -5.28 -1.15
C HIS A 45 0.42 -5.01 -0.12
N LEU A 46 -0.54 -5.93 0.08
CA LEU A 46 -1.46 -5.84 1.22
C LEU A 46 -0.72 -6.04 2.54
N ARG A 47 0.18 -7.02 2.60
CA ARG A 47 1.03 -7.25 3.78
C ARG A 47 1.96 -6.08 4.06
N LEU A 48 2.61 -5.54 3.02
CA LEU A 48 3.40 -4.32 3.17
C LEU A 48 2.53 -3.14 3.65
N GLY A 49 1.28 -3.05 3.21
CA GLY A 49 0.30 -2.10 3.72
C GLY A 49 0.07 -2.26 5.22
N GLN A 50 -0.15 -3.48 5.71
CA GLN A 50 -0.31 -3.78 7.12
C GLN A 50 0.94 -3.40 7.93
N ASP A 51 2.13 -3.77 7.46
CA ASP A 51 3.40 -3.42 8.11
C ASP A 51 3.59 -1.89 8.19
N ILE A 52 3.16 -1.15 7.15
CA ILE A 52 3.18 0.31 7.12
C ILE A 52 2.19 0.89 8.14
N MET A 53 0.97 0.34 8.24
CA MET A 53 -0.03 0.81 9.21
C MET A 53 0.43 0.60 10.65
N ASP A 54 0.98 -0.59 10.96
CA ASP A 54 1.61 -0.89 12.26
C ASP A 54 2.71 0.13 12.58
N LYS A 55 3.55 0.46 11.58
CA LYS A 55 4.61 1.45 11.76
C LYS A 55 4.04 2.86 12.01
N LEU A 56 2.95 3.26 11.34
CA LEU A 56 2.30 4.57 11.52
C LEU A 56 1.62 4.72 12.89
N ARG A 57 1.16 3.61 13.48
CA ARG A 57 0.59 3.56 14.83
C ARG A 57 1.66 3.44 15.94
N SER A 58 2.89 3.07 15.58
CA SER A 58 4.02 3.03 16.51
C SER A 58 4.56 4.43 16.85
N ASN A 59 5.53 4.48 17.78
CA ASN A 59 6.21 5.71 18.18
C ASN A 59 7.25 6.15 17.12
N VAL A 60 6.79 6.72 16.00
CA VAL A 60 7.61 7.36 14.96
C VAL A 60 7.57 8.87 15.08
N ASN A 61 8.66 9.53 14.70
CA ASN A 61 8.67 10.99 14.64
C ASN A 61 7.85 11.51 13.44
N LYS A 62 7.58 12.82 13.40
CA LYS A 62 6.71 13.42 12.38
C LYS A 62 7.23 13.26 10.95
N GLU A 63 8.54 13.39 10.73
CA GLU A 63 9.16 13.27 9.41
C GLU A 63 9.16 11.82 8.92
N GLU A 64 9.48 10.87 9.81
CA GLU A 64 9.34 9.44 9.54
C GLU A 64 7.88 9.06 9.23
N LYS A 65 6.93 9.56 10.03
CA LYS A 65 5.50 9.30 9.83
C LYS A 65 5.04 9.75 8.44
N LYS A 66 5.50 10.92 7.99
CA LYS A 66 5.22 11.45 6.65
C LYS A 66 5.84 10.60 5.55
N LEU A 67 7.09 10.17 5.74
CA LEU A 67 7.79 9.31 4.78
C LEU A 67 7.07 7.96 4.62
N VAL A 68 6.76 7.31 5.74
CA VAL A 68 6.10 6.01 5.81
C VAL A 68 4.69 6.09 5.24
N ALA A 69 3.91 7.12 5.60
CA ALA A 69 2.57 7.33 5.04
C ALA A 69 2.60 7.53 3.52
N GLY A 70 3.64 8.18 3.00
CA GLY A 70 3.83 8.36 1.57
C GLY A 70 4.00 7.05 0.80
N LEU A 71 4.40 5.95 1.46
CA LEU A 71 4.53 4.63 0.82
C LEU A 71 3.17 3.98 0.53
N LEU A 72 2.15 4.21 1.37
CA LEU A 72 0.78 3.69 1.16
C LEU A 72 0.24 4.02 -0.24
N GLY A 73 0.49 5.25 -0.70
CA GLY A 73 0.02 5.72 -2.00
C GLY A 73 0.72 5.10 -3.20
N LYS A 74 1.76 4.27 -2.97
CA LYS A 74 2.53 3.57 -4.01
C LYS A 74 2.17 2.09 -4.10
N LEU A 75 1.43 1.56 -3.13
CA LEU A 75 1.05 0.15 -3.10
C LEU A 75 0.09 -0.18 -4.25
N HIS A 76 0.38 -1.26 -4.95
CA HIS A 76 -0.54 -1.85 -5.90
C HIS A 76 -1.59 -2.68 -5.16
N ILE A 77 -2.85 -2.27 -5.23
CA ILE A 77 -3.99 -3.00 -4.69
C ILE A 77 -4.67 -3.75 -5.84
N SER A 78 -4.67 -5.08 -5.76
CA SER A 78 -5.23 -5.96 -6.79
C SER A 78 -6.52 -6.63 -6.30
N PRO A 79 -7.58 -6.71 -7.13
CA PRO A 79 -8.76 -7.53 -6.81
C PRO A 79 -8.47 -9.03 -6.86
N GLY A 80 -7.35 -9.46 -7.46
CA GLY A 80 -6.88 -10.85 -7.43
C GLY A 80 -6.17 -11.24 -6.14
N SER A 81 -6.18 -10.38 -5.13
CA SER A 81 -5.61 -10.65 -3.80
C SER A 81 -6.59 -11.44 -2.93
N SER A 82 -6.10 -11.99 -1.83
CA SER A 82 -6.89 -12.66 -0.82
C SER A 82 -7.95 -11.73 -0.21
N GLU A 83 -9.23 -12.12 -0.30
CA GLU A 83 -10.36 -11.32 0.20
C GLU A 83 -10.21 -10.94 1.68
N ALA A 84 -9.79 -11.89 2.52
CA ALA A 84 -9.55 -11.63 3.95
C ALA A 84 -8.53 -10.50 4.16
N MET A 85 -7.40 -10.53 3.44
CA MET A 85 -6.37 -9.48 3.54
C MET A 85 -6.85 -8.13 3.03
N ILE A 86 -7.69 -8.11 1.98
CA ILE A 86 -8.31 -6.88 1.48
C ILE A 86 -9.21 -6.28 2.56
N ARG A 87 -10.08 -7.08 3.16
CA ARG A 87 -11.03 -6.62 4.20
C ARG A 87 -10.31 -6.17 5.46
N ASP A 88 -9.29 -6.91 5.91
CA ASP A 88 -8.49 -6.58 7.09
C ASP A 88 -7.78 -5.24 6.91
N LEU A 89 -7.06 -5.05 5.80
CA LEU A 89 -6.37 -3.79 5.53
C LEU A 89 -7.37 -2.65 5.31
N TYR A 90 -8.52 -2.91 4.69
CA TYR A 90 -9.56 -1.90 4.51
C TYR A 90 -10.13 -1.42 5.86
N ALA A 91 -10.37 -2.33 6.80
CA ALA A 91 -10.85 -1.98 8.14
C ALA A 91 -9.86 -1.07 8.87
N ASP A 92 -8.58 -1.46 8.94
CA ASP A 92 -7.52 -0.67 9.60
C ASP A 92 -7.30 0.70 8.95
N VAL A 93 -7.29 0.75 7.60
CA VAL A 93 -7.20 2.02 6.86
C VAL A 93 -8.42 2.91 7.09
N SER A 94 -9.62 2.33 7.19
CA SER A 94 -10.85 3.09 7.45
C SER A 94 -10.85 3.70 8.85
N GLU A 95 -10.47 2.93 9.86
CA GLU A 95 -10.28 3.42 11.22
C GLU A 95 -9.25 4.57 11.25
N ALA A 96 -8.09 4.41 10.62
CA ALA A 96 -7.07 5.45 10.58
C ALA A 96 -7.54 6.75 9.89
N VAL A 97 -8.44 6.64 8.91
CA VAL A 97 -9.09 7.78 8.26
C VAL A 97 -10.05 8.48 9.22
N GLU A 98 -10.89 7.72 9.91
CA GLU A 98 -11.89 8.23 10.87
C GLU A 98 -11.24 8.89 12.08
N GLU A 99 -10.17 8.30 12.62
CA GLU A 99 -9.39 8.83 13.74
C GLU A 99 -8.55 10.06 13.37
N GLY A 100 -8.36 10.32 12.07
CA GLY A 100 -7.46 11.38 11.60
C GLY A 100 -5.99 11.10 11.96
N LEU A 101 -5.55 9.83 11.86
CA LEU A 101 -4.21 9.37 12.24
C LEU A 101 -3.06 10.23 11.65
N LEU A 102 -3.31 10.79 10.47
CA LEU A 102 -2.38 11.66 9.73
C LEU A 102 -2.94 13.08 9.67
N SER A 103 -2.14 14.07 10.02
CA SER A 103 -2.58 15.47 10.13
C SER A 103 -2.23 16.32 8.91
N ASP A 104 -1.11 16.05 8.23
CA ASP A 104 -0.71 16.81 7.05
C ASP A 104 -1.42 16.33 5.78
N ALA A 105 -1.64 17.26 4.84
CA ALA A 105 -2.41 17.01 3.63
C ALA A 105 -1.79 15.92 2.75
N THR A 106 -0.45 15.84 2.64
CA THR A 106 0.21 14.88 1.78
C THR A 106 0.02 13.45 2.30
N SER A 107 0.25 13.24 3.60
CA SER A 107 0.09 11.94 4.24
C SER A 107 -1.37 11.48 4.22
N ARG A 108 -2.32 12.38 4.52
CA ARG A 108 -3.76 12.08 4.40
C ARG A 108 -4.15 11.67 2.99
N ASN A 109 -3.67 12.39 1.97
CA ASN A 109 -3.99 12.07 0.58
C ASN A 109 -3.46 10.68 0.18
N ALA A 110 -2.32 10.25 0.72
CA ALA A 110 -1.81 8.90 0.48
C ALA A 110 -2.71 7.83 1.13
N LEU A 111 -3.13 8.05 2.38
CA LEU A 111 -4.06 7.16 3.09
C LEU A 111 -5.44 7.10 2.40
N TYR A 112 -5.98 8.23 1.97
CA TYR A 112 -7.26 8.27 1.25
C TYR A 112 -7.20 7.54 -0.09
N LYS A 113 -6.07 7.58 -0.81
CA LYS A 113 -5.93 6.85 -2.08
C LYS A 113 -6.06 5.34 -1.88
N ILE A 114 -5.39 4.78 -0.88
CA ILE A 114 -5.49 3.35 -0.57
C ILE A 114 -6.87 3.01 -0.02
N HIS A 115 -7.45 3.83 0.86
CA HIS A 115 -8.81 3.66 1.38
C HIS A 115 -9.84 3.54 0.25
N VAL A 116 -9.83 4.48 -0.71
CA VAL A 116 -10.72 4.46 -1.87
C VAL A 116 -10.46 3.25 -2.78
N SER A 117 -9.20 2.87 -2.97
CA SER A 117 -8.85 1.70 -3.80
C SER A 117 -9.36 0.39 -3.20
N LEU A 118 -9.18 0.20 -1.88
CA LEU A 118 -9.66 -0.97 -1.16
C LEU A 118 -11.19 -1.00 -1.10
N GLY A 119 -11.83 0.13 -0.76
CA GLY A 119 -13.29 0.21 -0.66
C GLY A 119 -14.00 -0.12 -1.97
N LYS A 120 -13.43 0.25 -3.12
CA LYS A 120 -13.96 -0.18 -4.43
C LYS A 120 -13.97 -1.70 -4.59
N ILE A 121 -12.89 -2.37 -4.18
CA ILE A 121 -12.76 -3.83 -4.29
C ILE A 121 -13.70 -4.52 -3.30
N VAL A 122 -13.74 -4.05 -2.05
CA VAL A 122 -14.66 -4.57 -1.02
C VAL A 122 -16.11 -4.48 -1.48
N ASN A 123 -16.55 -3.34 -2.02
CA ASN A 123 -17.90 -3.19 -2.54
C ASN A 123 -18.20 -4.20 -3.66
N THR A 124 -17.26 -4.44 -4.57
CA THR A 124 -17.42 -5.45 -5.63
C THR A 124 -17.48 -6.87 -5.08
N LEU A 125 -16.75 -7.19 -4.00
CA LEU A 125 -16.81 -8.50 -3.35
C LEU A 125 -18.17 -8.71 -2.65
N ASP A 126 -18.70 -7.66 -2.02
CA ASP A 126 -20.02 -7.70 -1.36
C ASP A 126 -21.16 -7.91 -2.39
N GLU A 127 -21.08 -7.30 -3.57
CA GLU A 127 -22.04 -7.51 -4.67
C GLU A 127 -22.03 -8.94 -5.22
N GLN A 128 -20.94 -9.69 -5.04
CA GLN A 128 -20.77 -11.05 -5.55
C GLN A 128 -21.21 -12.14 -4.57
N GLN A 129 -21.46 -11.81 -3.30
CA GLN A 129 -21.99 -12.77 -2.33
C GLN A 129 -23.51 -12.91 -2.51
N PRO A 130 -24.04 -14.12 -2.84
CA PRO A 130 -25.48 -14.34 -2.88
C PRO A 130 -26.06 -14.21 -1.46
N SER A 131 -27.21 -13.54 -1.38
CA SER A 131 -27.95 -13.24 -0.14
C SER A 131 -28.31 -14.47 0.69
#